data_AF-A0A1F7X7D9-F1
#
_entry.id   AF-A0A1F7X7D9-F1
#
_cell.length_a   1.000
_cell.length_b   1.000
_cell.length_c   1.000
_cell.angle_alpha   90.00
_cell.angle_beta   90.00
_cell.angle_gamma   90.00
#
_symmetry.space_group_name_H-M   'P 1'
#
loop_
_entity.id
_entity.type
_entity.pdbx_description
1 polymer ?
#
loop_
_entity_poly.entity_id
_entity_poly.type
_entity_poly.pdbx_seq_one_letter_code
_entity_poly.pdbx_strand_id
1 'polypeptide(L)'
;MERCHPEIEKGLSESTFDQERIFVFVGEKRSDTAQAKGYSWEECQINNKPVLSAIRLFDALNYCGLNPREQVILNLWNDGGELNSIVIERLKDYAEEGRIIIGMGKKVQMVLEESRIPHRKLIHPAARGKIANRSIYREHFREVVLS
;
A
#
# COMPACT_ATOMS: atom_id res chain seq x y z
N MET A 1 -4.47 49.48 34.19
CA MET A 1 -3.55 49.65 33.03
C MET A 1 -2.22 49.14 33.54
N GLU A 2 -1.61 48.06 33.05
CA GLU A 2 -1.59 47.46 31.71
C GLU A 2 -1.80 45.94 31.78
N ARG A 3 -2.33 45.39 30.69
CA ARG A 3 -2.39 43.95 30.42
C ARG A 3 -1.04 43.56 29.81
N CYS A 4 -0.43 42.48 30.28
CA CYS A 4 0.48 41.70 29.44
C CYS A 4 -0.01 40.26 29.41
N HIS A 5 -0.18 39.81 28.17
CA HIS A 5 -0.78 38.55 27.76
C HIS A 5 0.13 37.36 28.10
N PRO A 6 -0.47 36.17 28.32
CA PRO A 6 0.29 34.94 28.52
C PRO A 6 1.02 34.55 27.22
N GLU A 7 2.32 34.30 27.32
CA GLU A 7 3.10 33.70 26.25
C GLU A 7 2.61 32.27 26.01
N ILE A 8 2.29 32.03 24.75
CA ILE A 8 1.75 30.80 24.22
C ILE A 8 2.92 29.81 24.08
N GLU A 9 3.09 28.94 25.08
CA GLU A 9 3.81 27.67 24.88
C GLU A 9 2.89 26.71 24.12
N LYS A 10 2.74 26.93 22.81
CA LYS A 10 2.33 25.85 21.90
C LYS A 10 3.59 25.10 21.50
N GLY A 11 4.00 24.19 22.39
CA GLY A 11 4.94 23.14 22.08
C GLY A 11 4.48 22.39 20.84
N LEU A 12 5.24 22.59 19.76
CA LEU A 12 5.29 21.74 18.59
C LEU A 12 5.65 20.32 19.03
N SER A 13 4.67 19.44 19.21
CA SER A 13 4.91 18.00 19.29
C SER A 13 3.69 17.19 18.83
N GLU A 14 3.20 17.46 17.63
CA GLU A 14 2.56 16.41 16.82
C GLU A 14 3.68 15.73 16.01
N SER A 15 4.54 15.03 16.77
CA SER A 15 5.18 13.76 16.42
C SER A 15 5.30 13.38 14.94
N THR A 16 6.54 13.49 14.43
CA THR A 16 7.42 12.43 13.85
C THR A 16 6.88 11.04 13.45
N PHE A 17 5.58 10.79 13.34
CA PHE A 17 5.05 9.45 13.05
C PHE A 17 5.11 9.09 11.56
N ASP A 18 5.58 7.86 11.33
CA ASP A 18 5.34 6.95 10.20
C ASP A 18 6.42 6.70 9.16
N GLN A 19 7.64 7.22 9.31
CA GLN A 19 8.72 6.86 8.38
C GLN A 19 9.22 5.40 8.49
N GLU A 20 8.82 4.64 9.52
CA GLU A 20 9.26 3.24 9.71
C GLU A 20 8.15 2.19 9.53
N ARG A 21 6.93 2.59 9.13
CA ARG A 21 5.84 1.60 8.95
C ARG A 21 6.03 0.81 7.66
N ILE A 22 6.39 -0.46 7.81
CA ILE A 22 6.42 -1.44 6.73
C ILE A 22 5.06 -2.12 6.62
N PHE A 23 4.36 -1.86 5.53
CA PHE A 23 3.10 -2.50 5.17
C PHE A 23 3.34 -3.63 4.16
N VAL A 24 2.38 -4.57 4.10
CA VAL A 24 2.37 -5.64 3.11
C VAL A 24 1.22 -5.43 2.13
N PHE A 25 1.54 -4.93 0.93
CA PHE A 25 0.58 -4.73 -0.14
C PHE A 25 0.42 -6.01 -0.95
N VAL A 26 -0.83 -6.41 -1.18
CA VAL A 26 -1.15 -7.66 -1.87
C VAL A 26 -1.95 -7.34 -3.13
N GLY A 27 -1.35 -7.61 -4.29
CA GLY A 27 -1.97 -7.52 -5.60
C GLY A 27 -2.48 -8.87 -6.10
N GLU A 28 -3.07 -8.85 -7.30
CA GLU A 28 -3.52 -10.07 -7.97
C GLU A 28 -2.33 -10.83 -8.59
N LYS A 29 -2.30 -10.96 -9.92
CA LYS A 29 -1.12 -11.36 -10.70
C LYS A 29 -0.57 -10.15 -11.45
N ARG A 30 0.60 -10.29 -12.05
CA ARG A 30 1.06 -9.32 -13.04
C ARG A 30 0.07 -9.26 -14.20
N SER A 31 -0.20 -8.05 -14.69
CA SER A 31 -1.01 -7.88 -15.89
C SER A 31 -0.28 -8.45 -17.11
N ASP A 32 -1.01 -8.82 -18.15
CA ASP A 32 -0.41 -9.38 -19.37
C ASP A 32 0.62 -8.42 -19.99
N THR A 33 0.40 -7.11 -19.87
CA THR A 33 1.39 -6.09 -20.27
C THR A 33 2.65 -6.13 -19.41
N ALA A 34 2.52 -6.28 -18.08
CA ALA A 34 3.67 -6.41 -17.19
C ALA A 34 4.45 -7.69 -17.50
N GLN A 35 3.76 -8.81 -17.69
CA GLN A 35 4.37 -10.08 -18.09
C GLN A 35 5.13 -9.96 -19.41
N ALA A 36 4.50 -9.41 -20.45
CA ALA A 36 5.10 -9.23 -21.78
C ALA A 36 6.32 -8.29 -21.77
N LYS A 37 6.38 -7.34 -20.83
CA LYS A 37 7.49 -6.39 -20.68
C LYS A 37 8.50 -6.80 -19.62
N GLY A 38 8.31 -7.95 -18.97
CA GLY A 38 9.16 -8.43 -17.89
C GLY A 38 8.99 -7.70 -16.57
N TYR A 39 8.16 -6.64 -16.50
CA TYR A 39 8.04 -5.78 -15.32
C TYR A 39 7.56 -6.53 -14.07
N SER A 40 8.18 -6.23 -12.94
CA SER A 40 7.79 -6.71 -11.61
C SER A 40 7.73 -5.56 -10.59
N TRP A 41 7.10 -5.82 -9.45
CA TRP A 41 7.11 -4.88 -8.32
C TRP A 41 8.53 -4.62 -7.82
N GLU A 42 9.32 -5.69 -7.69
CA GLU A 42 10.71 -5.65 -7.24
C GLU A 42 11.59 -4.78 -8.15
N GLU A 43 11.52 -4.97 -9.47
CA GLU A 43 12.28 -4.13 -10.41
C GLU A 43 11.86 -2.66 -10.34
N CYS A 44 10.57 -2.37 -10.12
CA CYS A 44 10.09 -1.00 -9.92
C CYS A 44 10.70 -0.38 -8.66
N GLN A 45 10.78 -1.15 -7.56
CA GLN A 45 11.36 -0.71 -6.29
C GLN A 45 12.87 -0.48 -6.43
N ILE A 46 13.61 -1.47 -6.94
CA ILE A 46 15.08 -1.40 -7.11
C ILE A 46 15.46 -0.20 -7.98
N ASN A 47 14.85 -0.08 -9.16
CA ASN A 47 15.20 0.99 -10.10
C ASN A 47 14.53 2.33 -9.79
N ASN A 48 13.63 2.39 -8.80
CA ASN A 48 12.78 3.54 -8.50
C ASN A 48 12.09 4.11 -9.75
N LYS A 49 11.63 3.21 -10.63
CA LYS A 49 11.02 3.54 -11.91
C LYS A 49 9.67 2.83 -12.02
N PRO A 50 8.62 3.37 -11.38
CA PRO A 50 7.31 2.72 -11.40
C PRO A 50 6.71 2.74 -12.80
N VAL A 51 6.08 1.64 -13.18
CA VAL A 51 5.36 1.48 -14.44
C VAL A 51 3.95 0.94 -14.19
N LEU A 52 3.03 1.18 -15.13
CA LEU A 52 1.65 0.70 -15.05
C LEU A 52 0.99 1.09 -13.71
N SER A 53 0.36 0.15 -13.01
CA SER A 53 -0.28 0.39 -11.72
C SER A 53 0.70 0.81 -10.62
N ALA A 54 1.99 0.50 -10.74
CA ALA A 54 2.99 0.93 -9.77
C ALA A 54 3.14 2.45 -9.74
N ILE A 55 2.85 3.16 -10.84
CA ILE A 55 2.90 4.63 -10.89
C ILE A 55 1.99 5.21 -9.82
N ARG A 56 0.76 4.72 -9.72
CA ARG A 56 -0.24 5.25 -8.79
C ARG A 56 0.04 4.83 -7.35
N LEU A 57 0.48 3.57 -7.15
CA LEU A 57 0.82 3.09 -5.82
C LEU A 57 2.03 3.84 -5.24
N PHE A 58 3.11 4.00 -6.01
CA PHE A 58 4.32 4.68 -5.56
C PHE A 58 4.06 6.17 -5.33
N ASP A 59 3.24 6.79 -6.18
CA ASP A 59 2.82 8.17 -6.01
C ASP A 59 2.04 8.36 -4.69
N ALA A 60 1.16 7.43 -4.31
CA ALA A 60 0.41 7.47 -3.06
C ALA A 60 1.30 7.21 -1.83
N LEU A 61 2.21 6.23 -1.91
CA LEU A 61 3.22 5.96 -0.88
C LEU A 61 4.07 7.20 -0.59
N ASN A 62 4.66 7.79 -1.64
CA ASN A 62 5.48 9.00 -1.51
C ASN A 62 4.67 10.19 -0.96
N TYR A 63 3.41 10.34 -1.39
CA TYR A 63 2.52 11.37 -0.86
C TYR A 63 2.28 11.23 0.65
N CYS A 64 2.23 9.99 1.15
CA CYS A 64 2.10 9.67 2.56
C CYS A 64 3.44 9.62 3.32
N GLY A 65 4.56 9.96 2.69
CA GLY A 65 5.88 9.91 3.32
C GLY A 65 6.43 8.50 3.51
N LEU A 66 5.84 7.48 2.87
CA LEU A 66 6.27 6.09 2.92
C LEU A 66 7.21 5.79 1.76
N ASN A 67 8.37 5.18 2.04
CA ASN A 67 9.33 4.79 1.01
C ASN A 67 8.87 3.51 0.30
N PRO A 68 8.59 3.53 -1.03
CA PRO A 68 8.16 2.34 -1.75
C PRO A 68 9.14 1.17 -1.71
N ARG A 69 10.45 1.43 -1.53
CA ARG A 69 11.49 0.39 -1.48
C ARG A 69 11.47 -0.44 -0.20
N GLU A 70 10.91 0.10 0.87
CA GLU A 70 10.86 -0.55 2.18
C GLU A 70 9.57 -1.38 2.36
N GLN A 71 8.58 -1.15 1.51
CA GLN A 71 7.31 -1.86 1.57
C GLN A 71 7.42 -3.27 0.98
N VAL A 72 6.64 -4.20 1.51
CA VAL A 72 6.51 -5.53 0.94
C VAL A 72 5.35 -5.52 -0.05
N ILE A 73 5.59 -5.93 -1.30
CA ILE A 73 4.54 -6.02 -2.33
C ILE A 73 4.53 -7.43 -2.91
N LEU A 74 3.42 -8.15 -2.73
CA LEU A 74 3.25 -9.54 -3.16
C LEU A 74 2.06 -9.68 -4.10
N ASN A 75 2.06 -10.75 -4.89
CA ASN A 75 0.97 -11.14 -5.77
C ASN A 75 0.40 -12.49 -5.30
N LEU A 76 -0.92 -12.59 -5.15
CA LEU A 76 -1.55 -13.84 -4.72
C LEU A 76 -1.52 -14.93 -5.79
N TRP A 77 -1.55 -14.56 -7.06
CA TRP A 77 -1.53 -15.51 -8.16
C TRP A 77 -0.21 -15.45 -8.91
N ASN A 78 0.26 -16.61 -9.36
CA ASN A 78 1.37 -16.69 -10.31
C ASN A 78 0.92 -16.19 -11.70
N ASP A 79 1.85 -16.08 -12.64
CA ASP A 79 1.53 -15.60 -13.98
C ASP A 79 0.62 -16.54 -14.78
N GLY A 80 0.61 -17.84 -14.42
CA GLY A 80 -0.33 -18.85 -14.91
C GLY A 80 -1.74 -18.73 -14.32
N GLY A 81 -1.96 -17.84 -13.35
CA GLY A 81 -3.27 -17.60 -12.74
C GLY A 81 -3.63 -18.56 -11.61
N GLU A 82 -2.68 -19.35 -11.12
CA GLU A 82 -2.88 -20.25 -9.98
C GLU A 82 -2.59 -19.53 -8.67
N LEU A 83 -3.41 -19.80 -7.65
CA LEU A 83 -3.23 -19.22 -6.33
C LEU A 83 -1.95 -19.77 -5.69
N ASN A 84 -1.10 -18.88 -5.19
CA ASN A 84 0.17 -19.24 -4.57
C ASN A 84 -0.01 -19.48 -3.07
N SER A 85 -0.06 -20.75 -2.67
CA SER A 85 -0.21 -21.15 -1.26
C SER A 85 0.95 -20.66 -0.38
N ILE A 86 2.18 -20.58 -0.92
CA ILE A 86 3.34 -20.08 -0.18
C ILE A 86 3.15 -18.60 0.18
N VAL A 87 2.56 -17.81 -0.73
CA VAL A 87 2.24 -16.41 -0.45
C VAL A 87 1.18 -16.31 0.64
N ILE A 88 0.16 -17.17 0.63
CA ILE A 88 -0.87 -17.20 1.68
C ILE A 88 -0.28 -17.50 3.05
N GLU A 89 0.57 -18.53 3.18
CA GLU A 89 1.23 -18.83 4.46
C GLU A 89 2.10 -17.67 4.93
N ARG A 90 2.90 -17.08 4.04
CA ARG A 90 3.73 -15.92 4.37
C ARG A 90 2.91 -14.69 4.82
N LEU A 91 1.70 -14.51 4.28
CA LEU A 91 0.80 -13.44 4.72
C LEU A 91 0.23 -13.70 6.12
N LYS A 92 0.02 -14.97 6.50
CA LYS A 92 -0.35 -15.32 7.87
C LYS A 92 0.82 -15.03 8.82
N ASP A 93 2.03 -15.45 8.46
CA ASP A 93 3.24 -15.16 9.25
C ASP A 93 3.38 -13.65 9.48
N TYR A 94 3.23 -12.84 8.43
CA TYR A 94 3.27 -11.39 8.57
C TYR A 94 2.16 -10.82 9.46
N ALA A 95 0.94 -11.37 9.39
CA ALA A 95 -0.14 -10.95 10.25
C ALA A 95 0.13 -11.32 11.73
N GLU A 96 0.70 -12.49 11.98
CA GLU A 96 1.13 -12.94 13.32
C GLU A 96 2.28 -12.09 13.88
N GLU A 97 3.20 -11.63 13.02
CA GLU A 97 4.24 -10.65 13.35
C GLU A 97 3.67 -9.24 13.63
N GLY A 98 2.36 -9.02 13.45
CA GLY A 98 1.70 -7.73 13.66
C GLY A 98 1.85 -6.75 12.49
N ARG A 99 2.31 -7.21 11.31
CA ARG A 99 2.35 -6.36 10.11
C ARG A 99 0.95 -6.13 9.56
N ILE A 100 0.73 -4.92 9.05
CA ILE A 100 -0.54 -4.54 8.46
C ILE A 100 -0.58 -5.00 7.00
N ILE A 101 -1.50 -5.90 6.69
CA ILE A 101 -1.77 -6.38 5.34
C ILE A 101 -2.77 -5.46 4.63
N ILE A 102 -2.47 -5.08 3.39
CA ILE A 102 -3.29 -4.22 2.54
C ILE A 102 -3.70 -4.99 1.28
N GLY A 103 -4.96 -5.41 1.20
CA GLY A 103 -5.51 -6.12 0.06
C GLY A 103 -5.94 -5.17 -1.06
N MET A 104 -5.28 -5.24 -2.21
CA MET A 104 -5.55 -4.35 -3.35
C MET A 104 -6.57 -4.96 -4.32
N GLY A 105 -7.79 -4.43 -4.29
CA GLY A 105 -8.87 -4.86 -5.18
C GLY A 105 -9.72 -6.02 -4.64
N LYS A 106 -10.93 -6.16 -5.21
CA LYS A 106 -11.99 -7.02 -4.67
C LYS A 106 -11.62 -8.51 -4.67
N LYS A 107 -10.95 -8.99 -5.73
CA LYS A 107 -10.59 -10.40 -5.86
C LYS A 107 -9.55 -10.81 -4.81
N VAL A 108 -8.54 -9.97 -4.58
CA VAL A 108 -7.57 -10.17 -3.50
C VAL A 108 -8.28 -10.20 -2.15
N GLN A 109 -9.11 -9.19 -1.87
CA GLN A 109 -9.82 -9.06 -0.60
C GLN A 109 -10.68 -10.29 -0.30
N MET A 110 -11.41 -10.81 -1.28
CA MET A 110 -12.20 -12.04 -1.14
C MET A 110 -11.33 -13.24 -0.71
N VAL A 111 -10.19 -13.45 -1.37
CA VAL A 111 -9.29 -14.56 -0.99
C VAL A 111 -8.68 -14.36 0.41
N LEU A 112 -8.34 -13.12 0.78
CA LEU A 112 -7.84 -12.83 2.12
C LEU A 112 -8.92 -13.05 3.18
N GLU A 113 -10.19 -12.70 2.90
CA GLU A 113 -11.35 -13.00 3.76
C GLU A 113 -11.56 -14.50 3.93
N GLU A 114 -11.59 -15.25 2.83
CA GLU A 114 -11.74 -16.72 2.83
C GLU A 114 -10.60 -17.40 3.60
N SER A 115 -9.39 -16.86 3.49
CA SER A 115 -8.19 -17.34 4.20
C SER A 115 -8.08 -16.82 5.63
N ARG A 116 -9.02 -16.00 6.09
CA ARG A 116 -9.06 -15.36 7.42
C ARG A 116 -7.81 -14.54 7.75
N ILE A 117 -7.22 -13.89 6.75
CA ILE A 117 -6.07 -12.99 6.94
C ILE A 117 -6.61 -11.57 7.21
N PRO A 118 -6.37 -10.99 8.40
CA PRO A 118 -6.76 -9.61 8.69
C PRO A 118 -6.08 -8.65 7.72
N HIS A 119 -6.88 -7.78 7.08
CA HIS A 119 -6.35 -6.84 6.11
C HIS A 119 -7.22 -5.59 5.99
N ARG A 120 -6.61 -4.53 5.47
CA ARG A 120 -7.33 -3.31 5.06
C ARG A 120 -7.63 -3.37 3.57
N LYS A 121 -8.78 -2.82 3.18
CA LYS A 121 -9.32 -2.93 1.82
C LYS A 121 -8.95 -1.71 0.99
N LEU A 122 -7.88 -1.81 0.21
CA LEU A 122 -7.45 -0.75 -0.70
C LEU A 122 -8.05 -0.97 -2.10
N ILE A 123 -8.55 0.09 -2.74
CA ILE A 123 -8.95 0.02 -4.14
C ILE A 123 -7.69 -0.19 -5.00
N HIS A 124 -7.76 -1.11 -5.96
CA HIS A 124 -6.62 -1.45 -6.79
C HIS A 124 -6.08 -0.19 -7.54
N PRO A 125 -4.76 0.03 -7.59
CA PRO A 125 -4.16 1.20 -8.24
C PRO A 125 -4.38 1.25 -9.76
N ALA A 126 -4.86 0.17 -10.39
CA ALA A 126 -5.30 0.16 -11.80
C ALA A 126 -6.81 0.45 -11.99
N ALA A 127 -7.57 0.67 -10.91
CA ALA A 127 -9.00 0.94 -11.00
C ALA A 127 -9.28 2.17 -11.89
N ARG A 128 -10.37 2.10 -12.63
CA ARG A 128 -10.85 3.14 -13.55
C ARG A 128 -11.95 3.99 -12.91
N GLY A 129 -12.37 5.06 -13.58
CA GLY A 129 -13.40 5.98 -13.10
C GLY A 129 -12.84 7.08 -12.21
N LYS A 130 -13.68 7.68 -11.35
CA LYS A 130 -13.28 8.83 -10.50
C LYS A 130 -12.05 8.54 -9.64
N ILE A 131 -11.94 7.32 -9.10
CA ILE A 131 -10.81 6.88 -8.27
C ILE A 131 -9.48 6.81 -9.04
N ALA A 132 -9.50 6.86 -10.38
CA ALA A 132 -8.28 6.96 -11.17
C ALA A 132 -7.62 8.35 -11.09
N ASN A 133 -8.36 9.37 -10.62
CA ASN A 133 -7.80 10.67 -10.33
C ASN A 133 -6.77 10.56 -9.21
N ARG A 134 -5.59 11.16 -9.43
CA ARG A 134 -4.45 11.08 -8.53
C ARG A 134 -4.73 11.57 -7.11
N SER A 135 -5.38 12.72 -6.95
CA SER A 135 -5.66 13.26 -5.61
C SER A 135 -6.67 12.39 -4.86
N ILE A 136 -7.71 11.93 -5.55
CA ILE A 136 -8.72 11.05 -4.97
C ILE A 136 -8.10 9.72 -4.53
N TYR A 137 -7.23 9.14 -5.35
CA TYR A 137 -6.55 7.90 -4.96
C TYR A 137 -5.60 8.09 -3.77
N ARG A 138 -4.87 9.21 -3.72
CA ARG A 138 -4.00 9.55 -2.59
C ARG A 138 -4.76 9.67 -1.28
N GLU A 139 -5.91 10.34 -1.31
CA GLU A 139 -6.75 10.48 -0.11
C GLU A 139 -7.30 9.12 0.33
N HIS A 140 -7.87 8.35 -0.61
CA HIS A 140 -8.32 6.98 -0.35
C HIS A 140 -7.19 6.10 0.23
N PHE A 141 -5.99 6.21 -0.32
CA PHE A 141 -4.82 5.49 0.17
C PHE A 141 -4.48 5.90 1.60
N ARG A 142 -4.40 7.20 1.89
CA ARG A 142 -4.12 7.74 3.22
C ARG A 142 -5.15 7.23 4.24
N GLU A 143 -6.43 7.35 3.93
CA GLU A 143 -7.53 6.88 4.79
C GLU A 143 -7.42 5.39 5.10
N VAL A 144 -7.09 4.55 4.11
CA VAL A 144 -7.01 3.10 4.31
C VAL A 144 -5.71 2.69 5.01
N VAL A 145 -4.57 3.27 4.61
CA VAL A 145 -3.25 2.79 5.02
C VAL A 145 -2.79 3.41 6.34
N LEU A 146 -3.18 4.65 6.64
CA LEU A 146 -2.74 5.37 7.84
C LEU A 146 -3.82 5.53 8.93
N SER A 147 -5.02 4.97 8.74
CA SER A 147 -6.04 4.86 9.81
C SER A 147 -5.62 3.92 10.93
#